data_AF-A0A521YI51-F1
#
_entry.id   AF-A0A521YI51-F1
#
_cell.length_a   1.000
_cell.length_b   1.000
_cell.length_c   1.000
_cell.angle_alpha   90.00
_cell.angle_beta   90.00
_cell.angle_gamma   90.00
#
_symmetry.space_group_name_H-M   'P 1'
#
loop_
_entity.id
_entity.type
_entity.pdbx_description
1 polymer ?
#
loop_
_entity_poly.entity_id
_entity_poly.type
_entity_poly.pdbx_seq_one_letter_code
_entity_poly.pdbx_strand_id
1 'polypeptide(L)'
;MRYDRTAVVLHWVIGLALLGQFALGHWMHDLPKDPEGVRAWWFSVHRSIGIVLGALVVVRLLWRMSHPVATLVVPAWQRLAAWAAHYGLYACMLALPLSGFLGWLFFARIWVFR
;
A
#
# COMPACT_ATOMS: atom_id res chain seq x y z
N MET A 1 -23.62 -16.48 2.20
CA MET A 1 -22.38 -15.83 1.73
C MET A 1 -21.40 -15.78 2.88
N ARG A 2 -20.52 -16.78 3.03
CA ARG A 2 -19.48 -16.71 4.06
C ARG A 2 -18.38 -15.80 3.52
N TYR A 3 -18.16 -14.67 4.20
CA TYR A 3 -16.97 -13.86 3.94
C TYR A 3 -15.75 -14.74 4.16
N ASP A 4 -14.87 -14.78 3.17
CA ASP A 4 -13.63 -15.50 3.30
C ASP A 4 -12.81 -14.85 4.43
N ARG A 5 -12.58 -15.61 5.50
CA ARG A 5 -11.81 -15.13 6.66
C ARG A 5 -10.43 -14.64 6.22
N THR A 6 -9.85 -15.27 5.20
CA THR A 6 -8.58 -14.87 4.58
C THR A 6 -8.66 -13.47 3.99
N ALA A 7 -9.75 -13.16 3.27
CA ALA A 7 -9.96 -11.85 2.68
C ALA A 7 -10.15 -10.74 3.73
N VAL A 8 -10.77 -11.06 4.86
CA VAL A 8 -10.96 -10.14 5.99
C VAL A 8 -9.63 -9.88 6.69
N VAL A 9 -8.87 -10.93 7.02
CA VAL A 9 -7.57 -10.82 7.67
C VAL A 9 -6.59 -10.03 6.79
N LEU A 10 -6.46 -10.39 5.50
CA LEU A 10 -5.62 -9.65 4.56
C LEU A 10 -6.01 -8.17 4.47
N HIS A 11 -7.31 -7.86 4.51
CA HIS A 11 -7.76 -6.48 4.46
C HIS A 11 -7.28 -5.67 5.67
N TRP A 12 -7.51 -6.19 6.87
CA TRP A 12 -7.16 -5.49 8.10
C TRP A 12 -5.66 -5.40 8.32
N VAL A 13 -4.92 -6.47 8.01
CA VAL A 13 -3.45 -6.45 8.08
C VAL A 13 -2.87 -5.38 7.16
N ILE A 14 -3.32 -5.32 5.90
CA ILE A 14 -2.85 -4.30 4.95
C ILE A 14 -3.28 -2.91 5.40
N GLY A 15 -4.52 -2.74 5.87
CA GLY A 15 -5.03 -1.45 6.37
C GLY A 15 -4.21 -0.92 7.54
N LEU A 16 -3.96 -1.76 8.56
CA LEU A 16 -3.15 -1.39 9.71
C LEU A 16 -1.69 -1.10 9.33
N ALA A 17 -1.12 -1.91 8.44
CA ALA A 17 0.24 -1.70 7.98
C ALA A 17 0.39 -0.41 7.14
N LEU A 18 -0.61 -0.06 6.32
CA LEU A 18 -0.64 1.23 5.62
C LEU A 18 -0.72 2.42 6.59
N LEU A 19 -1.55 2.33 7.63
CA LEU A 19 -1.64 3.37 8.66
C LEU A 19 -0.32 3.51 9.43
N GLY A 20 0.29 2.39 9.82
CA GLY A 20 1.60 2.39 10.47
C GLY A 20 2.70 2.97 9.58
N GLN A 21 2.69 2.64 8.29
CA GLN A 21 3.63 3.18 7.31
C GLN A 21 3.45 4.69 7.12
N PHE A 22 2.22 5.17 7.06
CA PHE A 22 1.91 6.60 6.98
C PHE A 22 2.40 7.34 8.23
N ALA A 23 2.09 6.82 9.43
CA ALA A 23 2.54 7.39 10.68
C ALA A 23 4.09 7.42 10.78
N LEU A 24 4.76 6.34 10.37
CA LEU A 24 6.21 6.27 10.31
C LEU A 24 6.79 7.32 9.35
N GLY A 25 6.23 7.43 8.15
CA GLY A 25 6.67 8.43 7.16
C GLY A 25 6.45 9.87 7.64
N HIS A 26 5.36 10.13 8.35
CA HIS A 26 5.09 11.44 8.94
C HIS A 26 6.08 11.77 10.05
N TRP A 27 6.29 10.85 11.00
CA TRP A 27 7.25 11.03 12.10
C TRP A 27 8.69 11.21 11.61
N MET A 28 9.08 10.55 10.51
CA MET A 28 10.41 10.70 9.92
C MET A 28 10.70 12.10 9.38
N HIS A 29 9.68 12.95 9.19
CA HIS A 29 9.88 14.34 8.78
C HIS A 29 10.56 15.17 9.88
N ASP A 30 10.30 14.84 11.14
CA ASP A 30 10.82 15.57 12.30
C ASP A 30 12.23 15.08 12.72
N LEU A 31 12.78 14.07 12.03
CA LEU A 31 14.11 13.54 12.35
C LEU A 31 15.21 14.57 12.05
N PRO A 32 16.15 14.81 13.00
CA PRO A 32 17.32 15.65 12.77
C PRO A 32 18.10 15.19 11.53
N LYS A 33 18.58 16.16 10.75
CA LYS A 33 19.42 15.87 9.58
C LYS A 33 20.80 15.36 9.99
N ASP A 34 21.30 15.81 11.13
CA ASP A 34 22.59 15.42 11.70
C ASP A 34 22.43 14.81 13.10
N PRO A 35 23.18 13.73 13.42
CA PRO A 35 23.96 12.90 12.51
C PRO A 35 23.08 12.00 11.62
N GLU A 36 23.43 11.87 10.34
CA GLU A 36 22.60 11.23 9.30
C GLU A 36 22.23 9.76 9.55
N GLY A 37 23.02 9.02 10.35
CA GLY A 37 22.91 7.57 10.48
C GLY A 37 21.54 7.06 10.95
N VAL A 38 20.95 7.72 11.97
CA VAL A 38 19.65 7.33 12.51
C VAL A 38 18.53 7.58 11.49
N ARG A 39 18.58 8.73 10.82
CA ARG A 39 17.61 9.10 9.78
C ARG A 39 17.71 8.15 8.59
N ALA A 40 18.91 7.89 8.09
CA ALA A 40 19.14 6.97 6.97
C ALA A 40 18.62 5.55 7.26
N TRP A 41 18.83 5.06 8.49
CA TRP A 41 18.33 3.74 8.90
C TRP A 41 16.81 3.67 8.87
N TRP A 42 16.10 4.64 9.45
CA TRP A 42 14.63 4.68 9.42
C TRP A 42 14.07 4.82 8.00
N PHE A 43 14.72 5.59 7.12
CA PHE A 43 14.36 5.66 5.70
C PHE A 43 14.53 4.32 4.98
N SER A 44 15.55 3.52 5.33
CA SER A 44 15.72 2.16 4.82
C SER A 44 14.61 1.22 5.31
N VAL A 45 14.25 1.30 6.60
CA VAL A 45 13.16 0.53 7.19
C VAL A 45 11.82 0.87 6.54
N HIS A 46 11.47 2.16 6.46
CA HIS A 46 10.25 2.63 5.82
C HIS A 46 10.13 2.12 4.38
N ARG A 47 11.20 2.21 3.60
CA ARG A 47 11.25 1.70 2.22
C ARG A 47 11.04 0.19 2.16
N SER A 48 11.72 -0.57 3.02
CA SER A 48 11.62 -2.04 3.04
C SER A 48 10.20 -2.51 3.37
N ILE A 49 9.59 -1.90 4.39
CA ILE A 49 8.18 -2.14 4.74
C ILE A 49 7.27 -1.77 3.56
N GLY A 50 7.59 -0.71 2.82
CA GLY A 50 6.81 -0.24 1.68
C GLY A 50 6.77 -1.23 0.54
N ILE A 51 7.88 -1.90 0.25
CA ILE A 51 7.98 -2.94 -0.77
C ILE A 51 7.14 -4.17 -0.37
N VAL A 52 7.26 -4.62 0.88
CA VAL A 52 6.46 -5.75 1.40
C VAL A 52 4.96 -5.42 1.36
N LEU A 53 4.57 -4.22 1.77
CA LEU A 53 3.20 -3.73 1.67
C LEU A 53 2.71 -3.71 0.22
N GLY A 54 3.52 -3.24 -0.72
CA GLY A 54 3.20 -3.26 -2.15
C GLY A 54 2.92 -4.68 -2.66
N ALA A 55 3.75 -5.66 -2.27
CA ALA A 55 3.52 -7.07 -2.62
C ALA A 55 2.21 -7.61 -2.02
N LEU A 56 1.90 -7.31 -0.76
CA LEU A 56 0.65 -7.71 -0.12
C LEU A 56 -0.58 -7.10 -0.78
N VAL A 57 -0.49 -5.84 -1.23
CA VAL A 57 -1.55 -5.18 -2.01
C VAL A 57 -1.80 -5.92 -3.33
N VAL A 58 -0.74 -6.30 -4.05
CA VAL A 58 -0.88 -7.08 -5.29
C VAL A 58 -1.56 -8.42 -5.02
N VAL A 59 -1.13 -9.16 -3.99
CA VAL A 59 -1.77 -10.42 -3.58
C VAL A 59 -3.26 -10.21 -3.28
N ARG A 60 -3.60 -9.13 -2.59
CA ARG A 60 -5.00 -8.80 -2.30
C ARG A 60 -5.80 -8.46 -3.56
N LEU A 61 -5.22 -7.75 -4.52
CA LEU A 61 -5.89 -7.42 -5.77
C LEU A 61 -6.17 -8.68 -6.60
N LEU A 62 -5.17 -9.57 -6.70
CA LEU A 62 -5.33 -10.88 -7.33
C LEU A 62 -6.42 -11.71 -6.63
N TRP A 63 -6.42 -11.72 -5.29
CA TRP A 63 -7.45 -12.42 -4.51
C TRP A 63 -8.87 -11.93 -4.83
N ARG A 64 -9.06 -10.61 -4.95
CA ARG A 64 -10.36 -10.03 -5.31
C ARG A 64 -10.78 -10.40 -6.73
N MET A 65 -9.84 -10.43 -7.68
CA MET A 65 -10.13 -10.83 -9.06
C MET A 65 -10.59 -12.29 -9.13
N SER A 66 -10.01 -13.17 -8.30
CA SER A 66 -10.38 -14.58 -8.23
C SER A 66 -11.68 -14.86 -7.47
N HIS A 67 -12.16 -13.93 -6.64
CA HIS A 67 -13.35 -14.10 -5.80
C HIS A 67 -14.40 -13.02 -6.09
N PRO A 68 -15.22 -13.20 -7.14
CA PRO A 68 -16.29 -12.26 -7.46
C PRO A 68 -17.33 -12.20 -6.34
N VAL A 69 -17.64 -10.98 -5.90
CA VAL A 69 -18.66 -10.72 -4.88
C VAL A 69 -20.04 -10.69 -5.53
N ALA A 70 -21.03 -11.29 -4.87
CA ALA A 70 -22.41 -11.30 -5.35
C ALA A 70 -22.93 -9.88 -5.58
N THR A 71 -23.59 -9.68 -6.73
CA THR A 71 -24.23 -8.43 -7.10
C THR A 71 -25.44 -8.17 -6.20
N LEU A 72 -25.38 -7.08 -5.43
CA LEU A 72 -26.54 -6.59 -4.68
C LEU A 72 -27.40 -5.70 -5.57
N VAL A 73 -28.72 -5.83 -5.46
CA VAL A 73 -29.68 -4.93 -6.14
C VAL A 73 -29.76 -3.65 -5.32
N VAL A 74 -28.97 -2.65 -5.71
CA VAL A 74 -28.93 -1.31 -5.10
C VAL A 74 -29.23 -0.22 -6.14
N PRO A 75 -29.77 0.94 -5.71
CA PRO A 75 -29.96 2.12 -6.56
C PRO A 75 -28.69 2.51 -7.34
N ALA A 76 -28.87 3.06 -8.55
CA ALA A 76 -27.76 3.35 -9.46
C ALA A 76 -26.70 4.28 -8.86
N TRP A 77 -27.11 5.28 -8.08
CA TRP A 77 -26.18 6.21 -7.41
C TRP A 77 -25.32 5.53 -6.33
N GLN A 78 -25.88 4.58 -5.57
CA GLN A 78 -25.13 3.80 -4.58
C GLN A 78 -24.12 2.88 -5.27
N ARG A 79 -24.51 2.31 -6.41
CA ARG A 79 -23.62 1.47 -7.23
C ARG A 79 -22.44 2.27 -7.76
N LEU A 80 -22.69 3.47 -8.29
CA LEU A 80 -21.65 4.36 -8.79
C LEU A 80 -20.69 4.81 -7.69
N ALA A 81 -21.23 5.22 -6.53
CA ALA A 81 -20.41 5.62 -5.38
C ALA A 81 -19.54 4.46 -4.86
N ALA A 82 -20.09 3.25 -4.76
CA ALA A 82 -19.35 2.07 -4.35
C ALA A 82 -18.22 1.72 -5.34
N TRP A 83 -18.49 1.84 -6.64
CA TRP A 83 -17.48 1.64 -7.68
C TRP A 83 -16.38 2.71 -7.58
N ALA A 84 -16.75 3.99 -7.55
CA ALA A 84 -15.78 5.09 -7.44
C ALA A 84 -14.88 4.94 -6.22
N ALA A 85 -15.45 4.61 -5.05
CA ALA A 85 -14.69 4.37 -3.84
C ALA A 85 -13.76 3.15 -3.97
N HIS A 86 -14.24 2.00 -4.48
CA HIS A 86 -13.41 0.81 -4.63
C HIS A 86 -12.25 1.02 -5.60
N TYR A 87 -12.53 1.56 -6.79
CA TYR A 87 -11.51 1.78 -7.81
C TYR A 87 -10.53 2.89 -7.39
N GLY A 88 -11.03 3.95 -6.75
CA GLY A 88 -10.18 4.99 -6.18
C GLY A 88 -9.23 4.45 -5.12
N LEU A 89 -9.74 3.65 -4.17
CA LEU A 89 -8.91 3.02 -3.16
C LEU A 89 -7.89 2.04 -3.76
N TYR A 90 -8.26 1.27 -4.79
CA TYR A 90 -7.29 0.41 -5.49
C TYR A 90 -6.21 1.21 -6.22
N ALA A 91 -6.59 2.30 -6.89
CA ALA A 91 -5.63 3.18 -7.55
C ALA A 91 -4.64 3.75 -6.53
N CYS A 92 -5.10 4.24 -5.38
CA CYS A 92 -4.23 4.72 -4.30
C CYS A 92 -3.33 3.61 -3.75
N MET A 93 -3.89 2.42 -3.49
CA MET A 93 -3.14 1.28 -2.98
C MET A 93 -2.06 0.81 -3.96
N LEU A 94 -2.23 0.99 -5.28
CA LEU A 94 -1.20 0.65 -6.26
C LEU A 94 -0.19 1.78 -6.48
N ALA A 95 -0.67 3.02 -6.65
CA ALA A 95 0.16 4.16 -7.01
C ALA A 95 1.19 4.52 -5.93
N LEU A 96 0.81 4.40 -4.65
CA LEU A 96 1.70 4.75 -3.54
C LEU A 96 2.91 3.79 -3.44
N PRO A 97 2.75 2.45 -3.43
CA PRO A 97 3.89 1.53 -3.47
C PRO A 97 4.69 1.61 -4.79
N LEU A 98 4.02 1.77 -5.94
CA LEU A 98 4.70 1.88 -7.23
C LEU A 98 5.61 3.11 -7.31
N SER A 99 5.17 4.26 -6.79
CA SER A 99 6.03 5.46 -6.75
C SER A 99 7.26 5.24 -5.86
N GLY A 100 7.10 4.56 -4.71
CA GLY A 100 8.21 4.16 -3.85
C GLY A 100 9.17 3.15 -4.52
N PHE A 101 8.64 2.17 -5.25
CA PHE A 101 9.43 1.18 -6.00
C PHE A 101 10.21 1.81 -7.16
N LEU A 102 9.57 2.69 -7.93
CA LEU A 102 10.25 3.43 -9.00
C LEU A 102 11.38 4.30 -8.42
N GLY A 103 11.12 5.01 -7.32
CA GLY A 103 12.15 5.78 -6.62
C GLY A 103 13.32 4.91 -6.14
N TRP A 104 13.07 3.67 -5.73
CA TRP A 104 14.12 2.70 -5.44
C TRP A 104 14.91 2.29 -6.69
N LEU A 105 14.23 1.97 -7.80
CA LEU A 105 14.89 1.55 -9.04
C LEU A 105 15.85 2.64 -9.58
N PHE A 106 15.45 3.91 -9.49
CA PHE A 106 16.32 5.04 -9.85
C PHE A 106 17.57 5.13 -8.96
N PHE A 107 17.42 5.00 -7.63
CA PHE A 107 18.55 5.01 -6.70
C PHE A 107 19.47 3.79 -6.86
N ALA A 108 18.91 2.59 -7.00
CA ALA A 108 19.68 1.36 -7.21
C ALA A 108 20.50 1.42 -8.51
N ARG A 109 19.92 1.96 -9.59
CA ARG A 109 20.63 2.14 -10.87
C ARG A 109 21.78 3.13 -10.79
N ILE A 110 21.69 4.17 -9.95
CA ILE A 110 22.78 5.13 -9.76
C ILE A 110 23.96 4.52 -9.00
N TRP A 111 23.72 3.58 -8.09
CA TRP A 111 24.76 2.91 -7.29
C TRP A 111 25.42 1.72 -7.99
N VAL A 112 24.77 1.06 -8.95
CA VAL A 112 25.35 -0.10 -9.67
C VAL A 112 26.32 0.31 -10.80
N PHE A 113 26.22 1.54 -11.30
CA PHE A 113 27.02 2.05 -12.42
C PHE A 113 28.05 3.13 -12.02
N ARG A 114 28.43 3.19 -10.75
CA ARG A 114 29.49 4.08 -10.25
C ARG A 114 30.34 3.36 -9.21
#